data_AF-A0A7L9BKH5-F1
#
_entry.id   AF-A0A7L9BKH5-F1
#
_cell.length_a   1.000
_cell.length_b   1.000
_cell.length_c   1.000
_cell.angle_alpha   90.00
_cell.angle_beta   90.00
_cell.angle_gamma   90.00
#
_symmetry.space_group_name_H-M   'P 1'
#
loop_
_entity.id
_entity.type
_entity.pdbx_description
1 polymer ?
#
loop_
_entity_poly.entity_id
_entity_poly.type
_entity_poly.pdbx_seq_one_letter_code
_entity_poly.pdbx_strand_id
1 'polypeptide(L)'
;MHDTPASCPRCDYDLRGQADAWTTECPLRGTCPECGLEYTWREVLRPLNEPAPWSFEHAPPGSGLWRRAACFLKTFLRSFRPQHLWRGVPMASRINYPRVAAYGGLSILSAWALCSAAAALLVVTHVQLMHIEHARRVAAQKAAPPAPSAHFAYLRRHSLLPPPRSAEVLARNWRSWVFPFISTRPTTFFIEPGILLSSFSTIALLLMCPAFALLPITLHRGRIRPRHLIRAGTYNAWLIVPVACIPGLFDAAQDLARQRGHDASSLAIMRGNAFTGNSWPEVAGFILLRAPLFWLVIVLAVMSVAWAATARHYLRIPRPWLVAPALAVVALLSTAAAAFFFPPTRRETIEVLLLVTRAVGF
;
A
#
# COMPACT_ATOMS: atom_id res chain seq x y z
N MET A 1 16.31 28.25 -29.21
CA MET A 1 15.14 27.58 -28.59
C MET A 1 14.58 26.69 -29.68
N HIS A 2 14.70 25.36 -29.60
CA HIS A 2 14.16 24.49 -30.65
C HIS A 2 12.64 24.47 -30.58
N ASP A 3 11.97 24.93 -31.63
CA ASP A 3 10.53 24.78 -31.81
C ASP A 3 10.21 23.30 -31.74
N THR A 4 9.64 22.89 -30.61
CA THR A 4 9.19 21.51 -30.45
C THR A 4 7.94 21.39 -31.30
N PRO A 5 7.90 20.51 -32.32
CA PRO A 5 6.77 20.44 -33.21
C PRO A 5 5.50 20.19 -32.39
N ALA A 6 4.43 20.90 -32.75
CA ALA A 6 3.11 20.71 -32.17
C ALA A 6 2.73 19.24 -32.33
N SER A 7 2.76 18.48 -31.24
CA SER A 7 2.54 17.02 -31.28
C SER A 7 1.54 16.62 -30.22
N CYS A 8 0.72 15.62 -30.52
CA CYS A 8 -0.29 15.13 -29.60
C CYS A 8 0.37 14.59 -28.33
N PRO A 9 -0.01 15.04 -27.12
CA PRO A 9 0.68 14.62 -25.91
C PRO A 9 0.50 13.14 -25.56
N ARG A 10 -0.50 12.46 -26.15
CA ARG A 10 -0.81 11.03 -25.90
C ARG A 10 -0.03 10.07 -26.81
N CYS A 11 -0.03 10.35 -28.12
CA CYS A 11 0.54 9.47 -29.15
C CYS A 11 1.73 10.08 -29.93
N ASP A 12 2.00 11.38 -29.74
CA ASP A 12 2.88 12.28 -30.51
C ASP A 12 2.71 12.21 -32.03
N TYR A 13 1.46 12.05 -32.47
CA TYR A 13 1.09 12.42 -33.83
C TYR A 13 1.39 13.91 -34.08
N ASP A 14 1.91 14.22 -35.26
CA ASP A 14 2.25 15.58 -35.67
C ASP A 14 0.97 16.38 -35.96
N LEU A 15 0.79 17.47 -35.24
CA LEU A 15 -0.38 18.35 -35.33
C LEU A 15 -0.08 19.63 -36.12
N ARG A 16 1.11 19.77 -36.73
CA ARG A 16 1.48 20.94 -37.54
C ARG A 16 0.51 21.17 -38.68
N GLY A 17 0.13 20.13 -39.43
CA GLY A 17 -0.84 20.28 -40.53
C GLY A 17 -2.21 20.79 -40.07
N GLN A 18 -2.64 20.48 -38.84
CA GLN A 18 -3.85 21.07 -38.28
C GLN A 18 -3.66 22.52 -37.84
N ALA A 19 -2.47 22.87 -37.35
CA ALA A 19 -2.12 24.23 -36.97
C ALA A 19 -1.95 25.16 -38.18
N ASP A 20 -1.33 24.67 -39.25
CA ASP A 20 -1.10 25.38 -40.50
C ASP A 20 -2.41 25.65 -41.27
N ALA A 21 -3.44 24.83 -41.02
CA ALA A 21 -4.77 25.00 -41.61
C ALA A 21 -5.59 26.14 -40.98
N TRP A 22 -5.10 26.82 -39.94
CA TRP A 22 -5.81 27.96 -39.34
C TRP A 22 -5.66 29.21 -40.21
N THR A 23 -6.72 29.56 -40.92
CA THR A 23 -6.70 30.72 -41.83
C THR A 23 -7.10 32.02 -41.16
N THR A 24 -8.02 31.98 -40.19
CA THR A 24 -8.68 33.17 -39.63
C THR A 24 -8.54 33.27 -38.12
N GLU A 25 -8.70 32.16 -37.39
CA GLU A 25 -8.64 32.14 -35.93
C GLU A 25 -8.03 30.83 -35.40
N CYS A 26 -7.28 30.92 -34.30
CA CYS A 26 -6.77 29.75 -33.60
C CYS A 26 -7.89 29.13 -32.74
N PRO A 27 -8.35 27.90 -33.04
CA PRO A 27 -9.33 27.24 -32.20
C PRO A 27 -8.71 27.00 -30.82
N LEU A 28 -9.48 27.21 -29.74
CA LEU A 28 -8.98 26.99 -28.38
C LEU A 28 -8.82 25.50 -28.05
N ARG A 29 -9.55 24.63 -28.77
CA ARG A 29 -9.60 23.18 -28.58
C ARG A 29 -9.37 22.46 -29.91
N GLY A 30 -8.75 21.29 -29.86
CA GLY A 30 -8.55 20.41 -30.99
C GLY A 30 -8.72 18.95 -30.59
N THR A 31 -8.92 18.09 -31.58
CA THR A 31 -9.01 16.63 -31.40
C THR A 31 -7.97 15.96 -32.27
N CYS A 32 -7.16 15.10 -31.66
CA CYS A 32 -6.13 14.37 -32.39
C CYS A 32 -6.79 13.37 -33.36
N PRO A 33 -6.46 13.39 -34.65
CA PRO A 33 -7.13 12.56 -35.65
C PRO A 33 -6.74 11.08 -35.50
N GLU A 34 -5.59 10.79 -34.88
CA GLU A 34 -5.11 9.42 -34.68
C GLU A 34 -5.67 8.74 -33.42
N CYS A 35 -5.75 9.46 -32.30
CA CYS A 35 -6.09 8.86 -31.00
C CYS A 35 -7.38 9.41 -30.38
N GLY A 36 -8.03 10.39 -31.01
CA GLY A 36 -9.26 11.00 -30.51
C GLY A 36 -9.09 11.81 -29.22
N LEU A 37 -7.86 12.09 -28.80
CA LEU A 37 -7.62 12.93 -27.62
C LEU A 37 -8.07 14.37 -27.90
N GLU A 38 -9.04 14.85 -27.14
CA GLU A 38 -9.32 16.28 -27.03
C GLU A 38 -8.20 16.98 -26.27
N TYR A 39 -7.71 18.12 -26.75
CA TYR A 39 -6.69 18.93 -26.09
C TYR A 39 -6.98 20.42 -26.29
N THR A 40 -6.34 21.26 -25.49
CA THR A 40 -6.30 22.70 -25.77
C THR A 40 -5.04 23.02 -26.59
N TRP A 41 -5.14 23.89 -27.59
CA TRP A 41 -3.98 24.25 -28.40
C TRP A 41 -2.88 24.95 -27.59
N ARG A 42 -3.26 25.59 -26.48
CA ARG A 42 -2.32 26.09 -25.46
C ARG A 42 -1.44 24.97 -24.88
N GLU A 43 -2.00 23.80 -24.56
CA GLU A 43 -1.24 22.66 -24.02
C GLU A 43 -0.24 22.10 -25.04
N VAL A 44 -0.59 22.09 -26.33
CA VAL A 44 0.24 21.55 -27.41
C VAL A 44 1.34 22.53 -27.83
N LEU A 45 0.98 23.79 -28.07
CA LEU A 45 1.91 24.82 -28.55
C LEU A 45 2.83 25.34 -27.44
N ARG A 46 2.36 25.32 -26.18
CA ARG A 46 3.13 25.78 -25.03
C ARG A 46 3.09 24.75 -23.90
N PRO A 47 3.72 23.57 -24.08
CA PRO A 47 3.68 22.45 -23.13
C PRO A 47 4.34 22.77 -21.77
N LEU A 48 5.04 23.91 -21.68
CA LEU A 48 5.74 24.40 -20.49
C LEU A 48 4.93 25.40 -19.65
N ASN A 49 3.71 25.77 -20.05
CA ASN A 49 2.97 26.76 -19.30
C ASN A 49 2.38 26.21 -18.01
N GLU A 50 3.01 26.67 -16.92
CA GLU A 50 2.64 26.55 -15.52
C GLU A 50 2.48 25.11 -15.06
N PRO A 51 3.60 24.37 -14.92
CA PRO A 51 3.56 23.17 -14.11
C PRO A 51 2.95 23.52 -12.75
N ALA A 52 2.07 22.65 -12.27
CA ALA A 52 1.37 22.91 -11.03
C ALA A 52 2.38 23.24 -9.92
N PRO A 53 2.20 24.33 -9.16
CA PRO A 53 3.23 24.89 -8.27
C PRO A 53 3.62 23.94 -7.12
N TRP A 54 2.83 22.89 -6.93
CA TRP A 54 3.06 21.82 -5.97
C TRP A 54 3.82 20.63 -6.53
N SER A 55 3.97 20.49 -7.85
CA SER A 55 4.56 19.33 -8.51
C SER A 55 6.06 19.28 -8.25
N PHE A 56 6.51 18.21 -7.59
CA PHE A 56 7.92 17.94 -7.36
C PHE A 56 8.68 17.77 -8.68
N GLU A 57 8.08 17.06 -9.64
CA GLU A 57 8.63 16.83 -10.98
C GLU A 57 9.03 18.14 -11.67
N HIS A 58 8.28 19.21 -11.44
CA HIS A 58 8.46 20.48 -12.13
C HIS A 58 8.89 21.64 -11.22
N ALA A 59 9.41 21.36 -10.03
CA ALA A 59 9.96 22.41 -9.17
C ALA A 59 11.00 23.25 -9.94
N PRO A 60 10.99 24.59 -9.89
CA PRO A 60 11.89 25.40 -10.71
C PRO A 60 13.36 24.98 -10.54
N PRO A 61 14.16 24.89 -11.61
CA PRO A 61 15.60 24.69 -11.48
C PRO A 61 16.18 25.82 -10.60
N GLY A 62 17.18 25.51 -9.79
CA GLY A 62 17.73 26.47 -8.83
C GLY A 62 16.83 26.76 -7.61
N SER A 63 15.61 26.21 -7.53
CA SER A 63 14.84 26.26 -6.28
C SER A 63 15.63 25.53 -5.18
N GLY A 64 15.92 26.24 -4.08
CA GLY A 64 16.65 25.71 -2.94
C GLY A 64 16.01 24.45 -2.35
N LEU A 65 16.77 23.71 -1.53
CA LEU A 65 16.37 22.41 -0.99
C LEU A 65 14.99 22.45 -0.30
N TRP A 66 14.73 23.50 0.50
CA TRP A 66 13.46 23.68 1.21
C TRP A 66 12.24 23.74 0.29
N ARG A 67 12.33 24.47 -0.83
CA ARG A 67 11.23 24.57 -1.78
C ARG A 67 10.97 23.23 -2.47
N ARG A 68 12.02 22.46 -2.78
CA ARG A 68 11.89 21.11 -3.34
C ARG A 68 11.26 20.14 -2.35
N ALA A 69 11.69 20.17 -1.08
CA ALA A 69 11.10 19.37 -0.01
C ALA A 69 9.61 19.71 0.18
N ALA A 70 9.25 21.00 0.14
CA ALA A 70 7.86 21.43 0.19
C ALA A 70 7.04 20.94 -1.02
N CYS A 71 7.59 20.98 -2.25
CA CYS A 71 6.94 20.41 -3.42
C CYS A 71 6.81 18.88 -3.32
N PHE A 72 7.83 18.18 -2.80
CA PHE A 72 7.78 16.75 -2.53
C PHE A 72 6.61 16.43 -1.59
N LEU A 73 6.58 17.06 -0.41
CA LEU A 73 5.53 16.84 0.58
C LEU A 73 4.14 17.17 0.01
N LYS A 74 3.98 18.28 -0.72
CA LYS A 74 2.71 18.63 -1.37
C LYS A 74 2.29 17.63 -2.45
N THR A 75 3.25 17.06 -3.20
CA THR A 75 2.97 16.03 -4.21
C THR A 75 2.60 14.70 -3.54
N PHE A 76 3.34 14.31 -2.49
CA PHE A 76 3.10 13.11 -1.69
C PHE A 76 1.74 13.18 -0.96
N LEU A 77 1.39 14.28 -0.31
CA LEU A 77 0.07 14.42 0.31
C LEU A 77 -1.08 14.40 -0.71
N ARG A 78 -0.85 14.92 -1.93
CA ARG A 78 -1.83 14.84 -3.01
C ARG A 78 -1.98 13.43 -3.59
N SER A 79 -0.97 12.56 -3.52
CA SER A 79 -1.06 11.20 -4.07
C SER A 79 -2.05 10.32 -3.31
N PHE A 80 -2.40 10.66 -2.06
CA PHE A 80 -3.51 10.05 -1.31
C PHE A 80 -4.90 10.37 -1.88
N ARG A 81 -5.03 11.41 -2.71
CA ARG A 81 -6.27 11.79 -3.40
C ARG A 81 -6.03 11.76 -4.91
N PRO A 82 -6.03 10.56 -5.53
CA PRO A 82 -5.54 10.38 -6.90
C PRO A 82 -6.34 11.21 -7.92
N GLN A 83 -7.63 11.45 -7.68
CA GLN A 83 -8.44 12.33 -8.54
C GLN A 83 -7.90 13.78 -8.57
N HIS A 84 -7.51 14.33 -7.42
CA HIS A 84 -6.97 15.69 -7.34
C HIS A 84 -5.55 15.77 -7.90
N LEU A 85 -4.73 14.75 -7.65
CA LEU A 85 -3.39 14.66 -8.25
C LEU A 85 -3.50 14.72 -9.77
N TRP A 86 -4.24 13.79 -10.39
CA TRP A 86 -4.26 13.64 -11.83
C TRP A 86 -4.97 14.76 -12.59
N ARG A 87 -5.91 15.49 -11.96
CA ARG A 87 -6.49 16.71 -12.56
C ARG A 87 -5.48 17.84 -12.70
N GLY A 88 -4.47 17.90 -11.84
CA GLY A 88 -3.46 18.96 -11.88
C GLY A 88 -2.14 18.55 -12.53
N VAL A 89 -2.04 17.35 -13.11
CA VAL A 89 -0.88 16.90 -13.90
C VAL A 89 -1.28 16.87 -15.37
N PRO A 90 -0.96 17.89 -16.17
CA PRO A 90 -1.27 17.90 -17.60
C PRO A 90 -0.53 16.77 -18.32
N MET A 91 -1.19 16.13 -19.28
CA MET A 91 -0.56 15.11 -20.12
C MET A 91 0.55 15.70 -21.01
N ALA A 92 0.37 16.94 -21.47
CA ALA A 92 1.33 17.67 -22.29
C ALA A 92 2.58 18.14 -21.52
N SER A 93 2.59 18.06 -20.19
CA SER A 93 3.76 18.47 -19.42
C SER A 93 4.95 17.56 -19.75
N ARG A 94 6.12 18.15 -20.02
CA ARG A 94 7.34 17.38 -20.29
C ARG A 94 7.69 16.50 -19.09
N ILE A 95 7.89 15.22 -19.35
CA ILE A 95 8.23 14.25 -18.31
C ILE A 95 9.72 14.36 -18.00
N ASN A 96 10.06 14.73 -16.76
CA ASN A 96 11.44 14.77 -16.29
C ASN A 96 11.77 13.45 -15.59
N TYR A 97 12.27 12.45 -16.33
CA TYR A 97 12.51 11.10 -15.81
C TYR A 97 13.35 11.06 -14.53
N PRO A 98 14.49 11.78 -14.40
CA PRO A 98 15.25 11.81 -13.16
C PRO A 98 14.42 12.24 -11.95
N ARG A 99 13.56 13.25 -12.12
CA ARG A 99 12.72 13.76 -11.02
C ARG A 99 11.51 12.89 -10.73
N VAL A 100 10.93 12.26 -11.75
CA VAL A 100 9.89 11.25 -11.55
C VAL A 100 10.46 10.06 -10.78
N ALA A 101 11.62 9.54 -11.18
CA ALA A 101 12.32 8.47 -10.47
C ALA A 101 12.67 8.86 -9.04
N ALA A 102 13.24 10.06 -8.83
CA ALA A 102 13.54 10.57 -7.49
C ALA A 102 12.27 10.71 -6.63
N TYR A 103 11.16 11.20 -7.19
CA TYR A 103 9.88 11.24 -6.48
C TYR A 103 9.41 9.83 -6.08
N GLY A 104 9.48 8.86 -6.99
CA GLY A 104 9.12 7.47 -6.71
C GLY A 104 9.94 6.89 -5.57
N GLY A 105 11.26 7.01 -5.64
CA GLY A 105 12.17 6.53 -4.60
C GLY A 105 11.94 7.21 -3.25
N LEU A 106 11.83 8.54 -3.22
CA LEU A 106 11.54 9.29 -2.00
C LEU A 106 10.16 8.96 -1.41
N SER A 107 9.16 8.71 -2.26
CA SER A 107 7.81 8.34 -1.80
C SER A 107 7.77 6.94 -1.19
N ILE A 108 8.47 5.97 -1.79
CA ILE A 108 8.66 4.63 -1.21
C ILE A 108 9.38 4.75 0.13
N LEU A 109 10.51 5.48 0.17
CA LEU A 109 11.28 5.67 1.40
C LEU A 109 10.45 6.34 2.51
N SER A 110 9.68 7.38 2.18
CA SER A 110 8.82 8.07 3.14
C SER A 110 7.72 7.16 3.68
N ALA A 111 7.06 6.38 2.81
CA ALA A 111 6.05 5.44 3.23
C ALA A 111 6.63 4.32 4.12
N TRP A 112 7.86 3.87 3.83
CA TRP A 112 8.57 2.88 4.65
C TRP A 112 8.96 3.43 6.01
N ALA A 113 9.50 4.64 6.07
CA ALA A 113 9.80 5.32 7.32
C ALA A 113 8.53 5.49 8.18
N LEU A 114 7.39 5.87 7.58
CA LEU A 114 6.12 6.00 8.29
C LEU A 114 5.61 4.67 8.84
N CYS A 115 5.64 3.59 8.04
CA CYS A 115 5.24 2.26 8.50
C CYS A 115 6.16 1.74 9.62
N SER A 116 7.46 1.99 9.51
CA SER A 116 8.45 1.60 10.51
C SER A 116 8.27 2.37 11.82
N ALA A 117 7.98 3.68 11.74
CA ALA A 117 7.67 4.50 12.91
C ALA A 117 6.37 4.06 13.59
N ALA A 118 5.33 3.73 12.81
CA ALA A 118 4.08 3.19 13.34
C ALA A 118 4.30 1.85 14.04
N ALA A 119 5.08 0.94 13.45
CA ALA A 119 5.46 -0.32 14.08
C ALA A 119 6.21 -0.09 15.39
N ALA A 120 7.22 0.79 15.39
CA ALA A 120 7.98 1.13 16.59
C ALA A 120 7.09 1.71 17.70
N LEU A 121 6.12 2.57 17.35
CA LEU A 121 5.16 3.10 18.32
C LEU A 121 4.29 2.00 18.93
N LEU A 122 3.82 1.04 18.14
CA LEU A 122 3.08 -0.12 18.64
C LEU A 122 3.94 -0.97 19.59
N VAL A 123 5.21 -1.20 19.25
CA VAL A 123 6.17 -1.92 20.10
C VAL A 123 6.37 -1.20 21.44
N VAL A 124 6.67 0.10 21.40
CA VAL A 124 6.87 0.90 22.62
C VAL A 124 5.62 0.89 23.48
N THR A 125 4.44 1.09 22.87
CA THR A 125 3.16 1.04 23.57
C THR A 125 2.95 -0.32 24.24
N HIS A 126 3.24 -1.41 23.54
CA HIS A 126 3.17 -2.76 24.08
C HIS A 126 4.07 -2.96 25.30
N VAL A 127 5.35 -2.57 25.20
CA VAL A 127 6.32 -2.70 26.30
C VAL A 127 5.89 -1.89 27.53
N GLN A 128 5.40 -0.66 27.33
CA GLN A 128 4.91 0.17 28.42
C GLN A 128 3.70 -0.45 29.14
N LEU A 129 2.77 -1.02 28.38
CA LEU A 129 1.63 -1.73 28.96
C LEU A 129 2.06 -2.94 29.79
N MET A 130 3.01 -3.72 29.27
CA MET A 130 3.57 -4.86 30.01
C MET A 130 4.24 -4.43 31.32
N HIS A 131 4.95 -3.31 31.32
CA HIS A 131 5.58 -2.76 32.53
C HIS A 131 4.53 -2.31 33.56
N ILE A 132 3.46 -1.63 33.11
CA ILE A 132 2.35 -1.20 33.98
C ILE A 132 1.65 -2.42 34.59
N GLU A 133 1.36 -3.45 33.78
CA GLU A 133 0.72 -4.67 34.25
C GLU A 133 1.60 -5.45 35.23
N HIS A 134 2.90 -5.56 34.95
CA HIS A 134 3.85 -6.17 35.86
C HIS A 134 3.92 -5.43 37.20
N ALA A 135 4.02 -4.09 37.17
CA ALA A 135 4.01 -3.26 38.37
C ALA A 135 2.71 -3.45 39.18
N ARG A 136 1.56 -3.52 38.52
CA ARG A 136 0.26 -3.81 39.16
C ARG A 136 0.24 -5.18 39.82
N ARG A 137 0.76 -6.23 39.15
CA ARG A 137 0.86 -7.59 39.72
C ARG A 137 1.74 -7.62 40.96
N VAL A 138 2.90 -6.96 40.92
CA VAL A 138 3.82 -6.86 42.07
C VAL A 138 3.18 -6.08 43.23
N ALA A 139 2.48 -4.97 42.95
CA ALA A 139 1.79 -4.19 43.97
C ALA A 139 0.64 -4.98 44.63
N ALA A 140 -0.19 -5.66 43.84
CA ALA A 140 -1.27 -6.52 44.33
C ALA A 140 -0.72 -7.67 45.20
N GLN A 141 0.42 -8.26 44.81
CA GLN A 141 1.08 -9.31 45.58
C GLN A 141 1.62 -8.82 46.92
N LYS A 142 2.14 -7.58 46.98
CA LYS A 142 2.59 -6.95 48.23
C LYS A 142 1.43 -6.59 49.15
N ALA A 143 0.28 -6.20 48.58
CA ALA A 143 -0.92 -5.87 49.34
C ALA A 143 -1.70 -7.11 49.83
N ALA A 144 -1.49 -8.27 49.21
CA ALA A 144 -2.14 -9.51 49.63
C ALA A 144 -1.64 -9.95 51.02
N PRO A 145 -2.55 -10.27 51.96
CA PRO A 145 -2.16 -10.73 53.29
C PRO A 145 -1.24 -11.96 53.21
N PRO A 146 -0.33 -12.17 54.19
CA PRO A 146 0.52 -13.35 54.24
C PRO A 146 -0.36 -14.60 54.26
N ALA A 147 -0.27 -15.41 53.21
CA ALA A 147 -1.09 -16.60 53.07
C ALA A 147 -0.65 -17.65 54.12
N PRO A 148 -1.58 -18.28 54.85
CA PRO A 148 -1.26 -19.11 56.01
C PRO A 148 -0.64 -20.49 55.70
N SER A 149 -0.31 -20.84 54.44
CA SER A 149 0.27 -22.15 54.12
C SER A 149 1.45 -22.12 53.15
N ALA A 150 2.45 -22.98 53.39
CA ALA A 150 3.66 -23.13 52.57
C ALA A 150 3.39 -23.45 51.09
N HIS A 151 2.22 -24.03 50.78
CA HIS A 151 1.78 -24.32 49.42
C HIS A 151 1.51 -23.03 48.61
N PHE A 152 0.96 -21.99 49.24
CA PHE A 152 0.79 -20.68 48.60
C PHE A 152 2.12 -19.95 48.38
N ALA A 153 3.11 -20.15 49.26
CA ALA A 153 4.45 -19.59 49.08
C ALA A 153 5.18 -20.23 47.89
N TYR A 154 5.01 -21.54 47.67
CA TYR A 154 5.56 -22.26 46.51
C TYR A 154 4.93 -21.78 45.19
N LEU A 155 3.59 -21.72 45.10
CA LEU A 155 2.89 -21.20 43.92
C LEU A 155 3.25 -19.74 43.63
N ARG A 156 3.36 -18.90 44.66
CA ARG A 156 3.77 -17.48 44.56
C ARG A 156 5.21 -17.32 44.03
N ARG A 157 6.09 -18.28 44.33
CA ARG A 157 7.49 -18.29 43.87
C ARG A 157 7.65 -18.83 42.44
N HIS A 158 6.73 -19.68 41.98
CA HIS A 158 6.72 -20.22 40.60
C HIS A 158 5.84 -19.43 39.62
N SER A 159 4.97 -18.54 40.11
CA SER A 159 4.31 -17.52 39.27
C SER A 159 5.24 -16.38 38.82
N LEU A 160 6.49 -16.34 39.31
CA LEU A 160 7.57 -15.53 38.76
C LEU A 160 8.09 -16.17 37.46
N LEU A 161 7.23 -16.25 36.46
CA LEU A 161 7.67 -16.54 35.09
C LEU A 161 8.75 -15.50 34.71
N PRO A 162 9.81 -15.90 34.01
CA PRO A 162 10.85 -14.98 33.55
C PRO A 162 10.22 -13.81 32.77
N PRO A 163 10.89 -12.64 32.75
CA PRO A 163 10.44 -11.51 31.95
C PRO A 163 10.07 -12.01 30.55
N PRO A 164 8.93 -11.55 30.03
CA PRO A 164 8.23 -12.26 28.98
C PRO A 164 9.14 -12.37 27.76
N ARG A 165 9.21 -13.59 27.20
CA ARG A 165 9.75 -13.87 25.85
C ARG A 165 9.14 -12.96 24.77
N SER A 166 8.11 -12.17 25.08
CA SER A 166 7.44 -11.23 24.17
C SER A 166 8.35 -10.15 23.62
N ALA A 167 9.34 -9.63 24.37
CA ALA A 167 10.27 -8.63 23.83
C ALA A 167 11.19 -9.23 22.75
N GLU A 168 11.66 -10.46 22.96
CA GLU A 168 12.41 -11.21 21.94
C GLU A 168 11.54 -11.63 20.77
N VAL A 169 10.28 -12.01 21.00
CA VAL A 169 9.31 -12.34 19.93
C VAL A 169 8.99 -11.09 19.10
N LEU A 170 8.77 -9.93 19.73
CA LEU A 170 8.56 -8.67 19.00
C LEU A 170 9.82 -8.24 18.24
N ALA A 171 11.00 -8.32 18.85
CA ALA A 171 12.26 -7.99 18.16
C ALA A 171 12.57 -8.99 17.03
N ARG A 172 12.16 -10.25 17.18
CA ARG A 172 12.25 -11.28 16.13
C ARG A 172 11.30 -10.96 14.99
N ASN A 173 10.06 -10.60 15.30
CA ASN A 173 9.02 -10.27 14.32
C ASN A 173 9.29 -8.94 13.60
N TRP A 174 9.85 -7.95 14.30
CA TRP A 174 10.28 -6.66 13.73
C TRP A 174 11.26 -6.87 12.57
N ARG A 175 12.27 -7.74 12.73
CA ARG A 175 13.26 -7.99 11.67
C ARG A 175 12.62 -8.59 10.41
N SER A 176 11.68 -9.52 10.58
CA SER A 176 10.92 -10.09 9.45
C SER A 176 9.95 -9.10 8.80
N TRP A 177 9.44 -8.10 9.53
CA TRP A 177 8.50 -7.11 8.98
C TRP A 177 9.18 -5.97 8.23
N VAL A 178 10.35 -5.53 8.71
CA VAL A 178 11.10 -4.43 8.10
C VAL A 178 11.89 -4.91 6.89
N PHE A 179 12.34 -6.17 6.92
CA PHE A 179 13.12 -6.79 5.86
C PHE A 179 12.54 -8.16 5.48
N PRO A 180 11.31 -8.22 4.93
CA PRO A 180 10.71 -9.50 4.52
C PRO A 180 11.59 -10.26 3.51
N PHE A 181 12.43 -9.54 2.76
CA PHE A 181 13.34 -10.11 1.76
C PHE A 181 14.73 -10.52 2.30
N ILE A 182 15.08 -10.20 3.55
CA ILE A 182 16.43 -10.45 4.13
C ILE A 182 16.37 -11.37 5.36
N SER A 183 15.27 -12.13 5.53
CA SER A 183 15.24 -13.17 6.57
C SER A 183 16.16 -14.33 6.16
N THR A 184 17.37 -14.37 6.72
CA THR A 184 18.42 -15.35 6.41
C THR A 184 18.27 -16.69 7.13
N ARG A 185 17.17 -16.92 7.88
CA ARG A 185 16.97 -18.20 8.58
C ARG A 185 15.93 -19.07 7.87
N PRO A 186 16.32 -20.28 7.40
CA PRO A 186 15.43 -21.26 6.78
C PRO A 186 14.53 -22.02 7.78
N THR A 187 14.33 -21.52 9.01
CA THR A 187 13.57 -22.23 10.04
C THR A 187 12.07 -22.06 9.80
N THR A 188 11.46 -23.14 9.29
CA THR A 188 10.02 -23.41 9.13
C THR A 188 9.27 -22.32 8.36
N PHE A 189 9.23 -22.49 7.03
CA PHE A 189 8.29 -21.89 6.09
C PHE A 189 6.83 -22.29 6.41
N PHE A 190 6.32 -21.88 7.56
CA PHE A 190 4.91 -21.53 7.65
C PHE A 190 4.88 -20.04 7.39
N ILE A 191 4.89 -19.64 6.11
CA ILE A 191 4.65 -18.24 5.80
C ILE A 191 3.22 -17.97 6.28
N GLU A 192 3.08 -17.15 7.32
CA GLU A 192 1.75 -16.77 7.78
C GLU A 192 0.95 -16.24 6.57
N PRO A 193 -0.30 -16.68 6.37
CA PRO A 193 -1.10 -16.32 5.20
C PRO A 193 -1.13 -14.82 4.90
N GLY A 194 -1.00 -13.98 5.94
CA GLY A 194 -0.88 -12.53 5.82
C GLY A 194 0.35 -12.07 5.03
N ILE A 195 1.52 -12.66 5.26
CA ILE A 195 2.78 -12.30 4.57
C ILE A 195 2.73 -12.71 3.10
N LEU A 196 2.19 -13.90 2.81
CA LEU A 196 1.96 -14.33 1.42
C LEU A 196 1.04 -13.34 0.72
N LEU A 197 -0.14 -13.08 1.28
CA LEU A 197 -1.13 -12.23 0.63
C LEU A 197 -0.64 -10.79 0.47
N SER A 198 0.14 -10.29 1.42
CA SER A 198 0.88 -9.04 1.34
C SER A 198 1.81 -9.02 0.13
N SER A 199 2.66 -10.06 0.01
CA SER A 199 3.60 -10.22 -1.11
C SER A 199 2.87 -10.32 -2.45
N PHE A 200 1.78 -11.10 -2.52
CA PHE A 200 0.92 -11.20 -3.71
C PHE A 200 0.36 -9.84 -4.13
N SER A 201 -0.12 -9.08 -3.15
CA SER A 201 -0.70 -7.75 -3.36
C SER A 201 0.37 -6.74 -3.82
N THR A 202 1.56 -6.79 -3.24
CA THR A 202 2.71 -5.97 -3.64
C THR A 202 3.18 -6.30 -5.05
N ILE A 203 3.28 -7.57 -5.42
CA ILE A 203 3.64 -7.97 -6.78
C ILE A 203 2.54 -7.56 -7.76
N ALA A 204 1.26 -7.75 -7.40
CA ALA A 204 0.14 -7.29 -8.23
C ALA A 204 0.19 -5.77 -8.49
N LEU A 205 0.55 -4.97 -7.47
CA LEU A 205 0.79 -3.53 -7.63
C LEU A 205 1.90 -3.21 -8.65
N LEU A 206 3.03 -3.91 -8.56
CA LEU A 206 4.14 -3.78 -9.51
C LEU A 206 3.73 -4.20 -10.92
N LEU A 207 2.88 -5.23 -11.01
CA LEU A 207 2.37 -5.77 -12.28
C LEU A 207 1.27 -4.92 -12.92
N MET A 208 0.73 -3.88 -12.26
CA MET A 208 -0.28 -3.02 -12.89
C MET A 208 0.23 -2.30 -14.13
N CYS A 209 1.46 -1.76 -14.10
CA CYS A 209 2.05 -1.09 -15.26
C CYS A 209 2.26 -2.04 -16.45
N PRO A 210 2.90 -3.22 -16.29
CA PRO A 210 3.02 -4.17 -17.38
C PRO A 210 1.66 -4.76 -17.78
N ALA A 211 0.70 -4.97 -16.88
CA ALA A 211 -0.66 -5.39 -17.26
C ALA A 211 -1.33 -4.37 -18.18
N PHE A 212 -1.19 -3.07 -17.88
CA PHE A 212 -1.63 -1.98 -18.76
C PHE A 212 -0.95 -2.01 -20.13
N ALA A 213 0.33 -2.40 -20.17
CA ALA A 213 1.12 -2.47 -21.40
C ALA A 213 0.81 -3.72 -22.23
N LEU A 214 0.54 -4.85 -21.57
CA LEU A 214 0.30 -6.14 -22.21
C LEU A 214 -1.12 -6.26 -22.76
N LEU A 215 -2.10 -5.53 -22.22
CA LEU A 215 -3.45 -5.51 -22.77
C LEU A 215 -3.46 -4.75 -24.11
N PRO A 216 -3.56 -5.47 -25.25
CA PRO A 216 -3.47 -4.83 -26.57
C PRO A 216 -4.65 -3.87 -26.78
N ILE A 217 -5.80 -4.19 -26.17
CA ILE A 217 -7.02 -3.39 -26.25
C ILE A 217 -6.81 -1.99 -25.62
N THR A 218 -6.01 -1.87 -24.56
CA THR A 218 -5.78 -0.59 -23.86
C THR A 218 -4.70 0.25 -24.54
N LEU A 219 -3.59 -0.36 -24.97
CA LEU A 219 -2.52 0.38 -25.64
C LEU A 219 -2.79 0.66 -27.12
N HIS A 220 -3.30 -0.31 -27.87
CA HIS A 220 -3.46 -0.15 -29.33
C HIS A 220 -4.59 0.81 -29.68
N ARG A 221 -5.78 0.65 -29.04
CA ARG A 221 -6.89 1.58 -29.26
C ARG A 221 -6.63 2.94 -28.62
N GLY A 222 -5.94 2.96 -27.47
CA GLY A 222 -5.63 4.18 -26.76
C GLY A 222 -4.41 4.93 -27.32
N ARG A 223 -3.55 4.29 -28.11
CA ARG A 223 -2.23 4.78 -28.55
C ARG A 223 -1.47 5.54 -27.45
N ILE A 224 -1.52 5.02 -26.22
CA ILE A 224 -0.89 5.64 -25.06
C ILE A 224 0.59 5.24 -25.05
N ARG A 225 1.49 6.22 -24.99
CA ARG A 225 2.92 5.90 -24.92
C ARG A 225 3.34 5.34 -23.55
N PRO A 226 4.32 4.40 -23.52
CA PRO A 226 4.82 3.80 -22.28
C PRO A 226 5.30 4.83 -21.24
N ARG A 227 5.84 5.98 -21.67
CA ARG A 227 6.28 7.06 -20.77
C ARG A 227 5.19 7.56 -19.81
N HIS A 228 3.93 7.60 -20.27
CA HIS A 228 2.81 8.01 -19.44
C HIS A 228 2.44 6.93 -18.42
N LEU A 229 2.57 5.65 -18.80
CA LEU A 229 2.37 4.53 -17.88
C LEU A 229 3.47 4.47 -16.83
N ILE A 230 4.73 4.66 -17.20
CA ILE A 230 5.86 4.72 -16.26
C ILE A 230 5.61 5.83 -15.24
N ARG A 231 5.32 7.05 -15.72
CA ARG A 231 5.00 8.18 -14.83
C ARG A 231 3.82 7.86 -13.92
N ALA A 232 2.72 7.34 -14.46
CA ALA A 232 1.56 6.91 -13.67
C ALA A 232 1.93 5.90 -12.58
N GLY A 233 2.71 4.87 -12.93
CA GLY A 233 3.21 3.87 -12.01
C GLY A 233 4.05 4.50 -10.89
N THR A 234 4.99 5.37 -11.25
CA THR A 234 5.86 6.03 -10.27
C THR A 234 5.08 6.89 -9.29
N TYR A 235 4.04 7.60 -9.73
CA TYR A 235 3.19 8.38 -8.82
C TYR A 235 2.35 7.53 -7.85
N ASN A 236 2.09 6.27 -8.21
CA ASN A 236 1.38 5.31 -7.36
C ASN A 236 2.31 4.37 -6.59
N ALA A 237 3.63 4.47 -6.78
CA ALA A 237 4.60 3.54 -6.18
C ALA A 237 4.61 3.57 -4.64
N TRP A 238 4.19 4.68 -4.02
CA TRP A 238 4.06 4.77 -2.57
C TRP A 238 3.06 3.76 -1.98
N LEU A 239 2.08 3.29 -2.76
CA LEU A 239 1.10 2.29 -2.32
C LEU A 239 1.74 0.92 -2.03
N ILE A 240 2.91 0.64 -2.61
CA ILE A 240 3.63 -0.63 -2.41
C ILE A 240 3.90 -0.89 -0.93
N VAL A 241 4.30 0.14 -0.21
CA VAL A 241 4.77 0.01 1.16
C VAL A 241 3.66 -0.24 2.18
N PRO A 242 2.57 0.56 2.26
CA PRO A 242 1.47 0.24 3.15
C PRO A 242 0.83 -1.10 2.77
N VAL A 243 0.80 -1.46 1.49
CA VAL A 243 0.34 -2.78 1.05
C VAL A 243 1.22 -3.91 1.60
N ALA A 244 2.54 -3.70 1.63
CA ALA A 244 3.49 -4.66 2.19
C ALA A 244 3.45 -4.74 3.73
N CYS A 245 3.29 -3.60 4.41
CA CYS A 245 3.51 -3.48 5.85
C CYS A 245 2.25 -3.68 6.71
N ILE A 246 1.05 -3.36 6.21
CA ILE A 246 -0.17 -3.36 7.03
C ILE A 246 -0.52 -4.75 7.61
N PRO A 247 -0.37 -5.88 6.88
CA PRO A 247 -0.61 -7.19 7.47
C PRO A 247 0.24 -7.45 8.71
N GLY A 248 1.55 -7.14 8.66
CA GLY A 248 2.42 -7.27 9.83
C GLY A 248 2.03 -6.33 10.98
N LEU A 249 1.61 -5.09 10.69
CA LEU A 249 1.08 -4.17 11.71
C LEU A 249 -0.21 -4.70 12.34
N PHE A 250 -1.04 -5.38 11.55
CA PHE A 250 -2.28 -5.97 11.99
C PHE A 250 -2.03 -7.19 12.89
N ASP A 251 -1.13 -8.08 12.49
CA ASP A 251 -0.71 -9.23 13.30
C ASP A 251 -0.12 -8.75 14.64
N ALA A 252 0.70 -7.69 14.63
CA ALA A 252 1.21 -7.04 15.85
C ALA A 252 0.09 -6.57 16.79
N ALA A 253 -0.92 -5.91 16.23
CA ALA A 253 -2.06 -5.39 16.97
C ALA A 253 -2.93 -6.52 17.52
N GLN A 254 -3.06 -7.62 16.79
CA GLN A 254 -3.80 -8.79 17.21
C GLN A 254 -3.13 -9.53 18.35
N ASP A 255 -1.82 -9.75 18.29
CA ASP A 255 -1.09 -10.38 19.39
C ASP A 255 -1.17 -9.55 20.67
N LEU A 256 -1.11 -8.22 20.54
CA LEU A 256 -1.37 -7.29 21.66
C LEU A 256 -2.79 -7.47 22.24
N ALA A 257 -3.79 -7.65 21.39
CA ALA A 257 -5.17 -7.85 21.82
C ALA A 257 -5.38 -9.23 22.48
N ARG A 258 -4.80 -10.31 21.93
CA ARG A 258 -4.89 -11.66 22.51
C ARG A 258 -4.28 -11.73 23.89
N GLN A 259 -3.12 -11.10 24.10
CA GLN A 259 -2.47 -11.09 25.41
C GLN A 259 -3.35 -10.41 26.47
N ARG A 260 -3.99 -9.29 26.13
CA ARG A 260 -4.98 -8.65 27.02
C ARG A 260 -6.20 -9.52 27.30
N GLY A 261 -6.70 -10.24 26.30
CA GLY A 261 -7.84 -11.15 26.46
C GLY A 261 -7.54 -12.33 27.39
N HIS A 262 -6.35 -12.91 27.29
CA HIS A 262 -5.91 -13.96 28.22
C HIS A 262 -5.73 -13.46 29.65
N ASP A 263 -5.24 -12.24 29.82
CA ASP A 263 -5.11 -11.62 31.14
C ASP A 263 -6.48 -11.27 31.76
N ALA A 264 -7.42 -10.78 30.96
CA ALA A 264 -8.78 -10.49 31.41
C ALA A 264 -9.56 -11.76 31.80
N SER A 265 -9.44 -12.83 31.01
CA SER A 265 -10.10 -14.10 31.28
C SER A 265 -9.51 -14.82 32.50
N SER A 266 -8.18 -14.79 32.69
CA SER A 266 -7.55 -15.35 33.90
C SER A 266 -7.93 -14.59 35.18
N LEU A 267 -8.07 -13.25 35.12
CA LEU A 267 -8.59 -12.43 36.22
C LEU A 267 -10.08 -12.68 36.50
N ALA A 268 -10.89 -12.92 35.47
CA ALA A 268 -12.31 -13.24 35.61
C ALA A 268 -12.53 -14.62 36.25
N ILE A 269 -11.78 -15.64 35.82
CA ILE A 269 -11.77 -16.98 36.42
C ILE A 269 -11.38 -16.90 37.92
N MET A 270 -10.38 -16.09 38.26
CA MET A 270 -9.99 -15.87 39.67
C MET A 270 -11.05 -15.14 40.51
N ARG A 271 -11.94 -14.34 39.90
CA ARG A 271 -12.99 -13.59 40.62
C ARG A 271 -14.31 -14.32 40.74
N GLY A 272 -14.43 -15.56 40.24
CA GLY A 272 -15.68 -16.34 40.31
C GLY A 272 -16.83 -15.75 39.48
N ASN A 273 -16.58 -14.68 38.72
CA ASN A 273 -17.57 -14.13 37.81
C ASN A 273 -17.53 -14.98 36.54
N ALA A 274 -18.51 -15.88 36.42
CA ALA A 274 -18.82 -16.55 35.17
C ALA A 274 -19.16 -15.49 34.13
N PHE A 275 -18.15 -15.03 33.39
CA PHE A 275 -18.34 -14.13 32.27
C PHE A 275 -18.93 -14.96 31.12
N THR A 276 -20.23 -15.18 31.17
CA THR A 276 -21.04 -15.87 30.15
C THR A 276 -21.24 -14.98 28.92
N GLY A 277 -20.15 -14.59 28.27
CA GLY A 277 -20.15 -13.64 27.16
C GLY A 277 -19.10 -13.95 26.11
N ASN A 278 -19.36 -14.99 25.33
CA ASN A 278 -18.56 -15.59 24.23
C ASN A 278 -18.14 -14.67 23.07
N SER A 279 -18.29 -13.36 23.11
CA SER A 279 -18.16 -12.56 21.87
C SER A 279 -16.71 -12.32 21.43
N TRP A 280 -15.74 -12.14 22.33
CA TRP A 280 -14.39 -11.73 21.91
C TRP A 280 -13.56 -12.82 21.20
N PRO A 281 -13.52 -14.08 21.64
CA PRO A 281 -12.80 -15.13 20.93
C PRO A 281 -13.42 -15.46 19.57
N GLU A 282 -14.76 -15.42 19.48
CA GLU A 282 -15.48 -15.64 18.22
C GLU A 282 -15.30 -14.47 17.25
N VAL A 283 -15.36 -13.21 17.73
CA VAL A 283 -15.06 -12.02 16.94
C VAL A 283 -13.59 -12.01 16.53
N ALA A 284 -12.66 -12.37 17.41
CA ALA A 284 -11.24 -12.50 17.08
C ALA A 284 -11.02 -13.58 16.02
N GLY A 285 -11.64 -14.76 16.15
CA GLY A 285 -11.60 -15.84 15.17
C GLY A 285 -12.18 -15.44 13.82
N PHE A 286 -13.31 -14.74 13.81
CA PHE A 286 -13.93 -14.20 12.59
C PHE A 286 -13.03 -13.18 11.90
N ILE A 287 -12.46 -12.25 12.67
CA ILE A 287 -11.50 -11.26 12.16
C ILE A 287 -10.25 -11.97 11.64
N LEU A 288 -9.73 -13.00 12.32
CA LEU A 288 -8.53 -13.73 11.92
C LEU A 288 -8.70 -14.51 10.61
N LEU A 289 -9.81 -15.22 10.45
CA LEU A 289 -10.08 -15.97 9.22
C LEU A 289 -10.37 -15.05 8.02
N ARG A 290 -10.94 -13.87 8.26
CA ARG A 290 -11.40 -12.98 7.18
C ARG A 290 -10.51 -11.77 6.93
N ALA A 291 -9.60 -11.42 7.84
CA ALA A 291 -8.71 -10.26 7.70
C ALA A 291 -7.86 -10.31 6.42
N PRO A 292 -7.28 -11.45 6.01
CA PRO A 292 -6.56 -11.51 4.74
C PRO A 292 -7.46 -11.20 3.55
N LEU A 293 -8.67 -11.78 3.49
CA LEU A 293 -9.62 -11.51 2.41
C LEU A 293 -10.06 -10.04 2.40
N PHE A 294 -10.36 -9.49 3.57
CA PHE A 294 -10.71 -8.08 3.72
C PHE A 294 -9.56 -7.17 3.27
N TRP A 295 -8.32 -7.54 3.60
CA TRP A 295 -7.12 -6.85 3.15
C TRP A 295 -6.99 -6.88 1.63
N LEU A 296 -7.11 -8.05 1.01
CA LEU A 296 -7.09 -8.18 -0.45
C LEU A 296 -8.15 -7.30 -1.11
N VAL A 297 -9.37 -7.30 -0.58
CA VAL A 297 -10.47 -6.46 -1.08
C VAL A 297 -10.13 -4.97 -0.96
N ILE A 298 -9.57 -4.53 0.18
CA ILE A 298 -9.13 -3.15 0.38
C ILE A 298 -8.05 -2.79 -0.65
N VAL A 299 -7.03 -3.65 -0.81
CA VAL A 299 -5.93 -3.37 -1.74
C VAL A 299 -6.46 -3.28 -3.17
N LEU A 300 -7.29 -4.22 -3.60
CA LEU A 300 -7.92 -4.19 -4.92
C LEU A 300 -8.78 -2.93 -5.11
N ALA A 301 -9.54 -2.52 -4.10
CA ALA A 301 -10.35 -1.30 -4.15
C ALA A 301 -9.47 -0.04 -4.26
N VAL A 302 -8.43 0.09 -3.43
CA VAL A 302 -7.49 1.22 -3.46
C VAL A 302 -6.77 1.29 -4.80
N MET A 303 -6.27 0.15 -5.30
CA MET A 303 -5.65 0.04 -6.62
C MET A 303 -6.61 0.45 -7.74
N SER A 304 -7.83 -0.07 -7.72
CA SER A 304 -8.85 0.21 -8.72
C SER A 304 -9.21 1.69 -8.74
N VAL A 305 -9.39 2.32 -7.57
CA VAL A 305 -9.70 3.76 -7.47
C VAL A 305 -8.53 4.60 -7.96
N ALA A 306 -7.31 4.29 -7.54
CA ALA A 306 -6.11 5.01 -7.95
C ALA A 306 -5.91 4.95 -9.47
N TRP A 307 -5.98 3.75 -10.05
CA TRP A 307 -5.83 3.56 -11.49
C TRP A 307 -7.03 4.04 -12.30
N ALA A 308 -8.26 3.98 -11.78
CA ALA A 308 -9.42 4.59 -12.44
C ALA A 308 -9.28 6.11 -12.50
N ALA A 309 -8.77 6.74 -11.43
CA ALA A 309 -8.48 8.17 -11.43
C ALA A 309 -7.37 8.54 -12.43
N THR A 310 -6.29 7.76 -12.49
CA THR A 310 -5.24 7.90 -13.51
C THR A 310 -5.83 7.77 -14.92
N ALA A 311 -6.59 6.70 -15.17
CA ALA A 311 -7.20 6.41 -16.46
C ALA A 311 -8.17 7.51 -16.89
N ARG A 312 -8.97 8.04 -15.96
CA ARG A 312 -9.97 9.08 -16.20
C ARG A 312 -9.35 10.44 -16.46
N HIS A 313 -8.53 10.92 -15.52
CA HIS A 313 -8.12 12.32 -15.46
C HIS A 313 -6.79 12.57 -16.17
N TYR A 314 -5.88 11.60 -16.13
CA TYR A 314 -4.60 11.71 -16.79
C TYR A 314 -4.66 11.12 -18.20
N LEU A 315 -4.96 9.82 -18.34
CA LEU A 315 -4.90 9.10 -19.61
C LEU A 315 -6.11 9.34 -20.54
N ARG A 316 -7.20 9.90 -20.01
CA ARG A 316 -8.48 10.14 -20.70
C ARG A 316 -8.99 8.89 -21.46
N ILE A 317 -9.02 7.76 -20.77
CA ILE A 317 -9.54 6.49 -21.28
C ILE A 317 -11.07 6.45 -21.05
N PRO A 318 -11.87 6.04 -22.04
CA PRO A 318 -13.31 5.84 -21.85
C PRO A 318 -13.59 4.70 -20.87
N ARG A 319 -14.60 4.86 -20.01
CA ARG A 319 -15.01 3.86 -19.00
C ARG A 319 -13.86 3.40 -18.06
N PRO A 320 -13.16 4.34 -17.40
CA PRO A 320 -11.99 4.03 -16.55
C PRO A 320 -12.32 3.09 -15.38
N TRP A 321 -13.56 3.14 -14.89
CA TRP A 321 -14.06 2.31 -13.79
C TRP A 321 -14.26 0.84 -14.14
N LEU A 322 -14.31 0.49 -15.42
CA LEU A 322 -14.33 -0.93 -15.85
C LEU A 322 -12.90 -1.42 -16.12
N VAL A 323 -12.08 -0.56 -16.73
CA VAL A 323 -10.71 -0.89 -17.13
C VAL A 323 -9.80 -1.12 -15.93
N ALA A 324 -9.86 -0.24 -14.92
CA ALA A 324 -8.94 -0.33 -13.77
C ALA A 324 -9.16 -1.56 -12.88
N PRO A 325 -10.39 -1.95 -12.50
CA PRO A 325 -10.61 -3.20 -11.77
C PRO A 325 -10.25 -4.44 -12.58
N ALA A 326 -10.57 -4.47 -13.88
CA ALA A 326 -10.18 -5.59 -14.75
C ALA A 326 -8.66 -5.77 -14.78
N LEU A 327 -7.91 -4.66 -14.83
CA LEU A 327 -6.45 -4.68 -14.76
C LEU A 327 -5.91 -5.15 -13.41
N ALA A 328 -6.55 -4.73 -12.32
CA ALA A 328 -6.20 -5.21 -10.97
C ALA A 328 -6.41 -6.72 -10.84
N VAL A 329 -7.50 -7.24 -11.40
CA VAL A 329 -7.77 -8.68 -11.45
C VAL A 329 -6.74 -9.42 -12.30
N VAL A 330 -6.41 -8.93 -13.50
CA VAL A 330 -5.38 -9.53 -14.36
C VAL A 330 -4.01 -9.55 -13.68
N ALA A 331 -3.63 -8.46 -13.02
CA ALA A 331 -2.38 -8.38 -12.26
C ALA A 331 -2.36 -9.39 -11.10
N LEU A 332 -3.46 -9.51 -10.36
CA LEU A 332 -3.59 -10.49 -9.27
C LEU A 332 -3.50 -11.93 -9.79
N LEU A 333 -4.21 -12.26 -10.87
CA LEU A 333 -4.19 -13.58 -11.49
C LEU A 333 -2.81 -13.93 -12.05
N SER A 334 -2.11 -12.94 -12.60
CA SER A 334 -0.74 -13.11 -13.10
C SER A 334 0.23 -13.39 -11.94
N THR A 335 0.08 -12.71 -10.80
CA THR A 335 0.84 -13.04 -9.59
C THR A 335 0.52 -14.44 -9.07
N ALA A 336 -0.77 -14.82 -9.02
CA ALA A 336 -1.22 -16.16 -8.62
C ALA A 336 -0.60 -17.26 -9.51
N ALA A 337 -0.64 -17.06 -10.82
CA ALA A 337 -0.03 -17.97 -11.79
C ALA A 337 1.49 -18.06 -11.60
N ALA A 338 2.19 -16.92 -11.46
CA ALA A 338 3.62 -16.90 -11.24
C ALA A 338 4.02 -17.68 -9.97
N ALA A 339 3.31 -17.46 -8.85
CA ALA A 339 3.59 -18.15 -7.59
C ALA A 339 3.35 -19.67 -7.65
N PHE A 340 2.45 -20.14 -8.52
CA PHE A 340 2.20 -21.56 -8.73
C PHE A 340 3.40 -22.31 -9.35
N PHE A 341 4.21 -21.59 -10.13
CA PHE A 341 5.43 -22.14 -10.76
C PHE A 341 6.64 -22.18 -9.83
N PHE A 342 6.59 -21.55 -8.65
CA PHE A 342 7.64 -21.65 -7.64
C PHE A 342 7.35 -22.81 -6.67
N PRO A 343 8.20 -23.86 -6.63
CA PRO A 343 7.96 -25.05 -5.80
C PRO A 343 7.70 -24.79 -4.31
N PRO A 344 8.45 -23.91 -3.60
CA PRO A 344 8.25 -23.72 -2.17
C PRO A 344 6.90 -23.06 -1.85
N THR A 345 6.35 -22.24 -2.76
CA THR A 345 5.11 -21.49 -2.55
C THR A 345 3.87 -22.22 -3.06
N ARG A 346 4.03 -23.32 -3.83
CA ARG A 346 2.89 -23.99 -4.48
C ARG A 346 1.86 -24.50 -3.48
N ARG A 347 2.28 -25.17 -2.41
CA ARG A 347 1.39 -25.71 -1.37
C ARG A 347 0.58 -24.59 -0.72
N GLU A 348 1.27 -23.53 -0.30
CA GLU A 348 0.65 -22.39 0.38
C GLU A 348 -0.29 -21.62 -0.57
N THR A 349 0.06 -21.51 -1.85
CA THR A 349 -0.80 -20.90 -2.87
C THR A 349 -2.11 -21.68 -3.03
N ILE A 350 -2.05 -23.02 -3.03
CA ILE A 350 -3.25 -23.88 -3.08
C ILE A 350 -4.10 -23.68 -1.82
N GLU A 351 -3.48 -23.62 -0.63
CA GLU A 351 -4.20 -23.39 0.63
C GLU A 351 -4.90 -22.02 0.64
N VAL A 352 -4.26 -20.96 0.14
CA VAL A 352 -4.88 -19.63 0.00
C VAL A 352 -6.03 -19.65 -1.01
N LEU A 353 -5.87 -20.30 -2.17
CA LEU A 353 -6.95 -20.43 -3.16
C LEU A 353 -8.14 -21.21 -2.62
N LEU A 354 -7.90 -22.29 -1.85
CA LEU A 354 -8.95 -23.05 -1.16
C LEU A 354 -9.65 -22.22 -0.09
N LEU A 355 -8.92 -21.36 0.62
CA LEU A 355 -9.49 -20.47 1.64
C LEU A 355 -10.36 -19.39 1.00
N VAL A 356 -9.93 -18.82 -0.13
CA VAL A 356 -10.72 -17.85 -0.92
C VAL A 356 -11.99 -18.51 -1.47
N THR A 357 -11.89 -19.67 -2.10
CA THR A 357 -13.06 -20.38 -2.67
C THR A 357 -14.10 -20.74 -1.62
N ARG A 358 -13.68 -21.30 -0.48
CA ARG A 358 -14.57 -21.57 0.66
C ARG A 358 -15.23 -20.31 1.21
N ALA A 359 -14.52 -19.19 1.28
CA ALA A 359 -15.08 -17.95 1.80
C ALA A 359 -16.12 -17.31 0.87
N VAL A 360 -16.04 -17.59 -0.43
CA VAL A 360 -17.00 -17.12 -1.45
C VAL A 360 -18.21 -18.06 -1.58
N GLY A 361 -18.14 -19.27 -1.00
CA GLY A 361 -19.24 -20.25 -1.00
C GLY A 361 -19.30 -21.13 -2.25
N PHE A 362 -18.15 -21.36 -2.89
CA PHE A 362 -17.99 -22.31 -4.00
C PHE A 362 -17.55 -23.70 -3.52
#